data_AF-A0A6G0RSZ1-F1
#
_entry.id   AF-A0A6G0RSZ1-F1
#
_cell.length_a   1.000
_cell.length_b   1.000
_cell.length_c   1.000
_cell.angle_alpha   90.00
_cell.angle_beta   90.00
_cell.angle_gamma   90.00
#
_symmetry.space_group_name_H-M   'P 1'
#
loop_
_entity.id
_entity.type
_entity.pdbx_description
1 polymer ?
#
loop_
_entity_poly.entity_id
_entity_poly.type
_entity_poly.pdbx_seq_one_letter_code
_entity_poly.pdbx_strand_id
1 'polypeptide(L)' 'MGPLKSKLKALWMLERPPPLRDGEKRAKKTAKDKRLETIKRTIKAWDEIEPDTIIKSFNKALLTDF' A
#
# COMPACT_ATOMS: atom_id res chain seq x y z
N MET A 1 6.30 9.20 -7.50
CA MET A 1 5.93 7.82 -7.09
C MET A 1 4.57 7.54 -7.71
N GLY A 2 4.40 6.41 -8.39
CA GLY A 2 3.11 6.07 -8.99
C GLY A 2 1.99 5.95 -7.95
N PRO A 3 0.72 6.12 -8.35
CA PRO A 3 -0.43 6.20 -7.44
C PRO A 3 -0.54 4.96 -6.54
N LEU A 4 -0.38 3.76 -7.11
CA LEU A 4 -0.39 2.51 -6.35
C LEU A 4 0.66 2.47 -5.24
N LYS A 5 1.91 2.84 -5.55
CA LYS A 5 3.01 2.80 -4.59
C LYS A 5 2.79 3.82 -3.45
N SER A 6 2.21 4.98 -3.77
CA SER A 6 1.84 5.97 -2.77
C SER A 6 0.77 5.43 -1.81
N LYS A 7 -0.29 4.82 -2.38
CA LYS A 7 -1.41 4.26 -1.62
C LYS A 7 -1.00 3.09 -0.73
N LEU A 8 -0.18 2.17 -1.24
CA LEU A 8 0.39 1.07 -0.48
C LEU A 8 1.18 1.55 0.75
N LYS A 9 1.98 2.61 0.58
CA LYS A 9 2.74 3.21 1.70
C LYS A 9 1.79 3.80 2.75
N ALA A 10 0.75 4.53 2.33
CA ALA A 10 -0.23 5.10 3.24
C ALA A 10 -0.98 4.02 4.03
N LEU A 11 -1.48 2.98 3.36
CA LEU A 11 -2.16 1.85 4.01
C LEU A 11 -1.22 1.10 4.97
N TRP A 12 0.04 0.90 4.59
CA TRP A 12 1.01 0.26 5.47
C TRP A 12 1.27 1.06 6.75
N MET A 13 1.30 2.39 6.67
CA MET A 13 1.47 3.26 7.84
C MET A 13 0.23 3.23 8.75
N LEU A 14 -0.97 3.19 8.17
CA LEU A 14 -2.23 3.09 8.92
C LEU A 14 -2.37 1.74 9.63
N GLU A 15 -1.97 0.66 8.98
CA GLU A 15 -2.03 -0.70 9.53
C GLU A 15 -0.86 -1.02 10.49
N ARG A 16 0.09 -0.09 10.65
CA ARG A 16 1.27 -0.34 11.48
C ARG A 16 0.81 -0.53 12.92
N PRO A 17 1.12 -1.68 13.56
CA PRO A 17 0.73 -1.87 14.94
C PRO A 17 1.46 -0.84 15.81
N PRO A 18 0.83 -0.36 16.90
CA PRO A 18 1.43 0.61 17.78
C PRO A 18 2.79 0.13 18.31
N PRO A 19 3.65 1.07 18.76
CA PRO A 19 4.88 0.72 19.46
C PRO A 19 4.58 -0.27 20.60
N LEU A 20 5.42 -1.28 20.73
CA LEU A 20 5.35 -2.21 21.86
C LEU A 20 5.71 -1.46 23.14
N ARG A 21 5.09 -1.84 24.26
CA ARG A 21 5.54 -1.38 25.58
C ARG A 21 6.81 -2.12 25.99
N ASP A 22 7.53 -1.58 26.98
CA ASP A 22 8.73 -2.22 27.51
C ASP A 22 8.43 -3.65 27.99
N GLY A 23 9.19 -4.62 27.48
CA GLY A 23 9.02 -6.04 27.76
C GLY A 23 7.99 -6.78 26.88
N GLU A 24 7.19 -6.08 26.08
CA GLU A 24 6.21 -6.68 25.18
C GLU A 24 6.87 -7.18 23.89
N LYS A 25 6.46 -8.38 23.40
CA LYS A 25 6.97 -8.96 22.14
C LYS A 25 5.84 -9.07 21.13
N ARG A 26 6.07 -8.56 19.91
CA ARG A 26 5.14 -8.76 18.80
C ARG A 26 5.13 -10.23 18.37
N ALA A 27 3.95 -10.76 18.10
CA ALA A 27 3.80 -12.10 17.54
C ALA A 27 4.62 -12.24 16.25
N LYS A 28 5.37 -13.34 16.13
CA LYS A 28 6.16 -13.63 14.93
C LYS A 28 5.21 -13.99 13.78
N LYS A 29 5.14 -13.13 12.77
CA LYS A 29 4.44 -13.43 11.51
C LYS A 29 5.30 -14.33 10.64
N THR A 30 4.70 -15.38 10.09
CA THR A 30 5.39 -16.25 9.11
C THR A 30 5.57 -15.52 7.78
N ALA A 31 6.39 -16.08 6.88
CA ALA A 31 6.53 -15.55 5.53
C ALA A 31 5.19 -15.57 4.76
N LYS A 32 4.36 -16.60 4.98
CA LYS A 32 3.02 -16.72 4.38
C LYS A 32 2.10 -15.58 4.82
N ASP A 33 2.10 -15.25 6.12
CA ASP A 33 1.24 -14.19 6.66
C ASP A 33 1.60 -12.82 6.08
N LYS A 34 2.91 -12.52 6.00
CA LYS A 34 3.40 -11.27 5.41
C LYS A 34 2.98 -11.13 3.94
N ARG A 35 3.04 -12.23 3.17
CA ARG A 35 2.59 -12.27 1.78
C ARG A 35 1.08 -12.00 1.69
N LEU A 36 0.28 -12.70 2.51
CA LEU A 36 -1.18 -12.52 2.52
C LEU A 36 -1.59 -11.08 2.88
N GLU A 37 -0.95 -10.49 3.89
CA GLU A 37 -1.17 -9.08 4.27
C GLU A 37 -0.83 -8.12 3.13
N THR A 38 0.23 -8.41 2.39
CA THR A 38 0.62 -7.59 1.24
C THR A 38 -0.41 -7.70 0.12
N ILE A 39 -0.89 -8.90 -0.19
CA ILE A 39 -1.93 -9.11 -1.21
C ILE A 39 -3.21 -8.36 -0.84
N LYS A 40 -3.70 -8.54 0.40
CA LYS A 40 -4.92 -7.84 0.88
C LYS A 40 -4.78 -6.33 0.78
N ARG A 41 -3.62 -5.78 1.16
CA ARG A 41 -3.35 -4.34 1.07
C ARG A 41 -3.29 -3.85 -0.37
N THR A 42 -2.72 -4.63 -1.28
CA THR A 42 -2.68 -4.30 -2.71
C THR A 42 -4.08 -4.26 -3.31
N ILE A 43 -4.95 -5.23 -2.99
CA ILE A 43 -6.34 -5.24 -3.45
C ILE A 43 -7.05 -3.96 -2.95
N LYS A 44 -6.98 -3.69 -1.64
CA LYS A 44 -7.56 -2.47 -1.06
C LYS A 44 -7.02 -1.19 -1.70
N ALA A 45 -5.72 -1.15 -2.00
CA ALA A 45 -5.13 0.01 -2.67
C ALA A 45 -5.71 0.21 -4.07
N TRP A 46 -5.93 -0.86 -4.83
CA TRP A 46 -6.55 -0.78 -6.16
C TRP A 46 -8.02 -0.34 -6.11
N ASP A 47 -8.79 -0.87 -5.16
CA ASP A 47 -10.20 -0.52 -4.99
C ASP A 47 -10.39 0.97 -4.62
N GLU A 48 -9.41 1.57 -3.94
CA GLU A 48 -9.46 2.97 -3.52
C GLU A 48 -8.83 3.96 -4.52
N ILE A 49 -8.21 3.49 -5.61
CA ILE A 49 -7.62 4.36 -6.63
C ILE A 49 -8.58 4.52 -7.79
N GLU A 50 -8.94 5.76 -8.10
CA GLU A 50 -9.77 6.05 -9.27
C GLU A 50 -9.00 5.81 -10.58
N PRO A 51 -9.64 5.24 -11.62
CA PRO A 51 -9.03 5.03 -12.93
C PRO A 51 -8.42 6.30 -13.54
N ASP A 52 -9.10 7.44 -13.40
CA ASP A 52 -8.63 8.74 -13.89
C ASP A 52 -7.29 9.15 -13.25
N THR A 53 -7.10 8.87 -11.96
CA THR A 53 -5.84 9.13 -11.27
C THR A 53 -4.70 8.29 -11.86
N ILE A 54 -4.99 7.06 -12.28
CA ILE A 54 -4.01 6.18 -12.93
C ILE A 54 -3.64 6.75 -14.30
N ILE A 55 -4.63 7.06 -15.13
CA ILE A 55 -4.44 7.61 -16.48
C ILE A 55 -3.62 8.90 -16.40
N LYS A 56 -4.02 9.87 -15.56
CA LYS A 56 -3.28 11.12 -15.35
C LYS A 56 -1.84 10.89 -14.91
N SER A 57 -1.59 9.86 -14.09
CA SER A 57 -0.23 9.54 -13.67
C SER A 57 0.66 9.03 -14.81
N PHE A 58 0.08 8.27 -15.75
CA PHE A 58 0.77 7.80 -16.94
C PHE A 58 0.94 8.91 -17.97
N ASN A 59 -0.11 9.69 -18.24
CA ASN A 59 -0.08 10.89 -19.09
C ASN A 59 1.06 11.82 -18.67
N LYS A 60 1.16 12.11 -17.36
CA LYS A 60 2.26 12.90 -16.79
C LYS A 60 3.64 12.28 -17.02
N ALA A 61 3.76 10.95 -16.95
CA ALA A 61 5.03 10.26 -17.15
C ALA A 61 5.45 10.20 -18.63
N LEU A 62 4.47 10.11 -19.52
CA LEU A 62 4.66 10.03 -20.97
C LEU A 62 4.74 11.42 -21.64
N LEU A 63 4.39 12.49 -20.92
CA LEU A 63 4.24 13.86 -21.45
C LEU A 63 3.19 13.94 -22.57
N THR A 64 2.09 13.21 -22.40
CA THR A 64 0.98 13.10 -23.37
C THR A 64 -0.36 13.24 -22.65
N ASP A 65 -1.43 13.61 -23.37
CA ASP A 65 -2.81 13.54 -22.88
C ASP A 65 -3.63 12.63 -23.79
N PHE A 66 -3.89 11.40 -23.32
CA PHE A 66 -4.82 10.45 -23.92
C PHE A 66 -6.24 10.65 -23.42
#